data_AF-A0A811Q1L7-F1
#
_entry.id   AF-A0A811Q1L7-F1
#
_cell.length_a   1.000
_cell.length_b   1.000
_cell.length_c   1.000
_cell.angle_alpha   90.00
_cell.angle_beta   90.00
_cell.angle_gamma   90.00
#
_symmetry.space_group_name_H-M   'P 1'
#
loop_
_entity.id
_entity.type
_entity.pdbx_description
1 polymer ?
#
loop_
_entity_poly.entity_id
_entity_poly.type
_entity_poly.pdbx_seq_one_letter_code
_entity_poly.pdbx_strand_id
1 'polypeptide(L)' 'MGSLPLDDALFSLNPDTFAEESTAVVDFLARYYRDIERYPVMALDAKPGSIRKVFPDAAPETGESMDRILDDVQRDVLRG' A
#
# COMPACT_ATOMS: atom_id res chain seq x y z
N MET A 1 -17.75 19.57 25.64
CA MET A 1 -16.32 19.65 25.23
C MET A 1 -15.99 18.30 24.61
N GLY A 2 -16.21 18.17 23.29
CA GLY A 2 -15.82 16.96 22.57
C GLY A 2 -14.32 16.98 22.36
N SER A 3 -13.63 15.89 22.69
CA SER A 3 -12.23 15.70 22.37
C SER A 3 -12.00 15.92 20.88
N LEU A 4 -10.87 16.55 20.54
CA LEU A 4 -10.45 16.73 19.16
C LEU A 4 -10.11 15.36 18.55
N PRO A 5 -10.28 15.16 17.23
CA PRO A 5 -9.94 13.90 16.54
C PRO A 5 -8.43 13.60 16.51
N LEU A 6 -7.62 14.34 17.27
CA LEU A 6 -6.17 14.17 17.38
C LEU A 6 -5.78 13.01 18.31
N ASP A 7 -6.65 12.62 19.25
CA ASP A 7 -6.38 11.49 20.14
C ASP A 7 -6.38 10.16 19.37
N ASP A 8 -7.23 10.01 18.34
CA ASP A 8 -7.24 8.86 17.43
C ASP A 8 -5.98 8.79 16.55
N ALA A 9 -5.42 9.94 16.15
CA ALA A 9 -4.19 9.98 15.36
C ALA A 9 -2.97 9.48 16.16
N LEU A 10 -2.98 9.58 17.49
CA LEU A 10 -1.90 9.05 18.34
C LEU A 10 -2.03 7.54 18.59
N PHE A 11 -3.22 6.95 18.43
CA PHE A 11 -3.37 5.49 18.38
C PHE A 11 -2.79 4.86 17.09
N SER A 12 -2.55 5.66 16.05
CA SER A 12 -1.97 5.18 14.78
C SER A 12 -0.45 4.90 14.83
N LEU A 13 0.24 5.29 15.90
CA LEU A 13 1.69 5.11 16.07
C LEU A 13 2.03 4.11 17.19
N ASN A 14 1.23 3.04 17.32
CA ASN A 14 1.60 1.94 18.20
C ASN A 14 2.97 1.35 17.75
N PRO A 15 4.00 1.33 18.61
CA PRO A 15 5.34 0.87 18.22
C PRO A 15 5.40 -0.56 17.71
N ASP A 16 4.60 -1.47 18.27
CA ASP A 16 4.59 -2.88 17.89
C ASP A 16 3.98 -3.04 16.50
N THR A 17 2.80 -2.43 16.26
CA THR A 17 2.17 -2.39 14.93
C THR A 17 3.07 -1.71 13.90
N PHE A 18 3.69 -0.59 14.25
CA PHE A 18 4.62 0.10 13.37
C PHE A 18 5.82 -0.78 12.99
N ALA A 19 6.40 -1.51 13.95
CA ALA A 19 7.51 -2.41 13.70
C ALA A 19 7.11 -3.56 12.78
N GLU A 20 5.96 -4.20 13.05
CA GLU A 20 5.41 -5.29 12.23
C GLU A 20 5.15 -4.84 10.79
N GLU A 21 4.44 -3.72 10.60
CA GLU A 21 4.14 -3.16 9.28
C GLU A 21 5.41 -2.72 8.54
N SER A 22 6.38 -2.12 9.26
CA SER A 22 7.67 -1.75 8.67
C SER A 22 8.45 -2.96 8.19
N THR A 23 8.46 -4.07 8.95
CA THR A 23 9.07 -5.31 8.51
C THR A 23 8.41 -5.84 7.24
N ALA A 24 7.07 -5.82 7.15
CA ALA A 24 6.35 -6.23 5.94
C ALA A 24 6.74 -5.39 4.70
N VAL A 25 6.88 -4.07 4.87
CA VAL A 25 7.34 -3.18 3.79
C VAL A 25 8.78 -3.48 3.39
N VAL A 26 9.68 -3.71 4.34
CA VAL A 26 11.08 -4.06 4.07
C VAL A 26 11.17 -5.39 3.31
N ASP A 27 10.39 -6.40 3.72
CA ASP A 27 10.34 -7.70 3.06
C ASP A 27 9.78 -7.60 1.63
N PHE A 28 8.76 -6.76 1.42
CA PHE A 28 8.24 -6.42 0.10
C PHE A 28 9.32 -5.83 -0.81
N LEU A 29 10.08 -4.84 -0.31
CA LEU A 29 11.17 -4.22 -1.07
C LEU A 29 12.30 -5.20 -1.36
N ALA A 30 12.69 -6.01 -0.38
CA ALA A 30 13.72 -7.03 -0.55
C ALA A 30 13.34 -8.06 -1.63
N ARG A 31 12.07 -8.48 -1.64
CA ARG A 31 11.52 -9.35 -2.69
C ARG A 31 11.51 -8.66 -4.05
N TYR A 32 11.07 -7.41 -4.12
CA TYR A 32 11.08 -6.64 -5.37
C TYR A 32 12.49 -6.57 -5.98
N TYR A 33 13.49 -6.16 -5.19
CA TYR A 33 14.87 -6.07 -5.69
C TYR A 33 15.48 -7.42 -6.06
N ARG A 34 15.10 -8.50 -5.36
CA ARG A 34 15.54 -9.86 -5.70
C ARG A 34 15.01 -10.33 -7.05
N ASP A 35 13.76 -10.00 -7.35
CA ASP A 35 13.07 -10.44 -8.56
C ASP A 35 12.99 -9.35 -9.64
N ILE A 36 13.71 -8.23 -9.48
CA ILE A 36 13.53 -7.02 -10.31
C ILE A 36 13.75 -7.30 -11.81
N GLU A 37 14.70 -8.18 -12.12
CA GLU A 37 15.04 -8.59 -13.49
C GLU A 37 13.92 -9.34 -14.20
N ARG A 38 12.92 -9.85 -13.47
CA ARG A 38 11.75 -10.53 -14.03
C ARG A 38 10.67 -9.55 -14.49
N TYR A 39 10.69 -8.32 -13.99
CA TYR A 39 9.72 -7.31 -14.38
C TYR A 39 10.17 -6.60 -15.68
N PRO A 40 9.24 -6.31 -16.60
CA PRO A 40 9.58 -5.53 -17.77
C PRO A 40 9.96 -4.11 -17.36
N VAL A 41 11.02 -3.56 -17.94
CA VAL A 41 11.49 -2.19 -17.64
C VAL A 41 10.43 -1.15 -18.03
N MET A 42 9.73 -1.38 -19.14
CA MET A 42 8.56 -0.61 -19.53
C MET A 42 7.29 -1.37 -19.16
N ALA A 43 6.35 -0.67 -18.55
CA ALA A 43 4.99 -1.17 -18.31
C ALA A 43 4.35 -1.63 -19.63
N LEU A 44 3.84 -2.86 -19.66
CA LEU A 44 3.39 -3.51 -20.90
C LEU A 44 2.00 -3.03 -21.35
N ASP A 45 1.10 -2.69 -20.42
CA ASP A 45 -0.32 -2.41 -20.71
C ASP A 45 -0.82 -1.07 -20.12
N ALA A 46 0.10 -0.15 -19.80
CA ALA A 46 -0.19 1.17 -19.24
C ALA A 46 -0.91 2.10 -20.23
N LYS A 47 -2.24 1.95 -20.34
CA LYS A 47 -3.10 2.93 -21.02
C LYS A 47 -3.44 4.07 -20.07
N PRO A 48 -3.52 5.33 -20.54
CA PRO A 48 -3.99 6.44 -19.73
C PRO A 48 -5.30 6.10 -19.01
N GLY A 49 -5.31 6.20 -17.68
CA GLY A 49 -6.47 5.91 -16.84
C GLY A 49 -6.75 4.42 -16.55
N SER A 50 -5.87 3.49 -16.92
CA SER A 50 -6.00 2.05 -16.58
C SER A 50 -6.15 1.83 -15.08
N ILE A 51 -5.27 2.44 -14.28
CA ILE A 51 -5.22 2.28 -12.83
C ILE A 51 -6.44 2.86 -12.10
N ARG A 52 -7.11 3.89 -12.65
CA ARG A 52 -8.29 4.47 -12.00
C ARG A 52 -9.45 3.47 -11.93
N LYS A 53 -9.50 2.49 -12.85
CA LYS A 53 -10.56 1.49 -12.97
C LYS A 53 -10.50 0.40 -11.90
N VAL A 54 -9.34 0.21 -11.26
CA VAL A 54 -9.17 -0.79 -10.19
C VAL A 54 -9.42 -0.22 -8.81
N PHE A 55 -9.31 1.10 -8.64
CA PHE A 55 -9.60 1.77 -7.37
C PHE A 55 -11.09 2.05 -7.19
N PRO A 56 -11.60 2.01 -5.94
CA PRO A 56 -12.96 2.42 -5.62
C PRO A 56 -13.19 3.91 -5.95
N ASP A 57 -14.46 4.29 -6.08
CA ASP A 57 -14.84 5.67 -6.42
C ASP A 57 -14.69 6.66 -5.25
N ALA A 58 -14.68 6.15 -4.03
CA ALA A 58 -14.44 6.91 -2.82
C ALA A 58 -13.44 6.18 -1.92
N ALA A 59 -12.74 6.93 -1.07
CA ALA A 59 -11.85 6.35 -0.06
C ALA A 59 -12.68 5.52 0.95
N PRO A 60 -12.13 4.42 1.47
CA PRO A 60 -12.81 3.63 2.49
C PRO A 60 -12.97 4.45 3.77
N GLU A 61 -14.11 4.28 4.45
CA GLU A 61 -14.40 4.96 5.72
C GLU A 61 -13.49 4.47 6.86
N THR A 62 -13.02 3.23 6.76
CA THR A 62 -12.11 2.58 7.71
C THR A 62 -10.83 2.15 7.01
N GLY A 63 -9.69 2.30 7.68
CA GLY A 63 -8.40 1.83 7.17
C GLY A 63 -8.39 0.32 6.89
N GLU A 64 -7.68 -0.07 5.85
CA GLU A 64 -7.40 -1.46 5.52
C GLU A 64 -6.05 -1.89 6.11
N SER A 65 -5.81 -3.19 6.26
CA SER A 65 -4.54 -3.70 6.78
C SER A 65 -3.38 -3.42 5.82
N MET A 66 -2.17 -3.28 6.37
CA MET A 66 -0.95 -3.10 5.56
C MET A 66 -0.77 -4.21 4.52
N ASP A 67 -1.08 -5.46 4.89
CA ASP A 67 -1.00 -6.60 3.97
C ASP A 67 -1.90 -6.43 2.73
N ARG A 68 -3.15 -5.98 2.91
CA ARG A 68 -4.08 -5.72 1.80
C ARG A 68 -3.53 -4.64 0.87
N ILE A 69 -2.99 -3.57 1.45
CA ILE A 69 -2.41 -2.45 0.70
C ILE A 69 -1.19 -2.92 -0.10
N LEU A 70 -0.30 -3.71 0.50
CA LEU A 70 0.90 -4.24 -0.19
C LEU A 70 0.54 -5.23 -1.30
N ASP A 71 -0.50 -6.04 -1.12
CA ASP A 71 -1.04 -6.92 -2.16
C ASP A 71 -1.58 -6.12 -3.35
N ASP A 72 -2.30 -5.02 -3.10
CA ASP A 72 -2.80 -4.11 -4.12
C ASP A 72 -1.65 -3.41 -4.87
N VAL A 73 -0.59 -2.98 -4.16
CA VAL A 73 0.61 -2.43 -4.79
C VAL A 73 1.26 -3.46 -5.72
N GLN A 74 1.38 -4.72 -5.28
CA GLN A 74 1.96 -5.77 -6.09
C GLN A 74 1.11 -6.10 -7.32
N ARG A 75 -0.22 -6.11 -7.16
CA ARG A 75 -1.17 -6.50 -8.21
C ARG A 75 -1.37 -5.39 -9.24
N ASP A 76 -1.58 -4.16 -8.79
CA ASP A 76 -2.12 -3.09 -9.62
C ASP A 76 -1.11 -1.98 -9.93
N VAL A 77 -0.19 -1.67 -9.00
CA VAL A 77 0.80 -0.60 -9.18
C VAL A 77 2.04 -1.10 -9.92
N LEU A 78 2.61 -2.24 -9.51
CA LEU A 78 3.82 -2.78 -10.13
C LEU A 78 3.64 -3.23 -11.58
N ARG A 79 2.40 -3.53 -11.99
CA ARG A 79 2.13 -4.04 -13.35
C ARG A 79 2.08 -2.95 -14.42
N GLY A 80 1.83 -1.69 -14.03
CA GLY A 80 1.82 -0.52 -14.90
C GLY A 80 0.81 -0.57 -16.05
#